data_AF-A0A6A4VVM9-F1
#
_entry.id   AF-A0A6A4VVM9-F1
#
_cell.length_a   1.000
_cell.length_b   1.000
_cell.length_c   1.000
_cell.angle_alpha   90.00
_cell.angle_beta   90.00
_cell.angle_gamma   90.00
#
_symmetry.space_group_name_H-M   'P 1'
#
loop_
_entity.id
_entity.type
_entity.pdbx_description
1 polymer ?
#
loop_
_entity_poly.entity_id
_entity_poly.type
_entity_poly.pdbx_seq_one_letter_code
_entity_poly.pdbx_strand_id
1 'polypeptide(L)'
;MGRADVERVVRQLGGQLARPQLLSVLVEVRKRVISTRPGLEEFVRQGGLTPLTELLKQPQPADVFNVTLSILGNCTARSAGRQHFVQHGGIHAVLNVLQLVADAEVANRACRTLANLAQEPALCRTLLQEDTLDLVQSLMAVDQPPPPPDELKTTVFRLWRLLADRDSHRRRLLRTECLVTVAGALGSQNRQLVREALRTLAHFAAGAARETGAQMQQSAEAMPSLLRLCGSECDSGSSSSETSGGGRTESGSESAADPPPPPPLRDPELAVSAFRLALTLAQESSLRPTLGQLGFLQLLWEGIHGAAAADAAGETSGSRSGSEETPTHHPEAGNTPEGRLQTTEESEKKRGPPGAPDSGSGAGAE
;
A
#
# COMPACT_ATOMS: atom_id res chain seq x y z
N MET A 1 3.41 18.87 27.50
CA MET A 1 3.12 17.98 28.65
C MET A 1 4.43 17.48 29.19
N GLY A 2 4.61 17.53 30.51
CA GLY A 2 5.79 16.99 31.17
C GLY A 2 5.65 15.47 31.40
N ARG A 3 6.74 14.83 31.81
CA ARG A 3 6.79 13.40 32.17
C ARG A 3 5.72 13.00 33.20
N ALA A 4 5.50 13.83 34.23
CA ALA A 4 4.51 13.57 35.26
C ALA A 4 3.07 13.53 34.71
N ASP A 5 2.77 14.35 33.70
CA ASP A 5 1.45 14.37 33.07
C ASP A 5 1.19 13.07 32.30
N VAL A 6 2.22 12.56 31.59
CA VAL A 6 2.15 11.31 30.85
C VAL A 6 1.97 10.12 31.80
N GLU A 7 2.73 10.10 32.90
CA GLU A 7 2.60 9.05 33.91
C GLU A 7 1.21 9.04 34.56
N ARG A 8 0.64 10.23 34.84
CA ARG A 8 -0.73 10.36 35.35
C ARG A 8 -1.76 9.73 34.41
N VAL A 9 -1.72 10.04 33.11
CA VAL A 9 -2.70 9.49 32.17
C VAL A 9 -2.53 7.98 31.97
N VAL A 10 -1.30 7.46 32.01
CA VAL A 10 -1.06 6.01 31.95
C VAL A 10 -1.66 5.30 33.16
N ARG A 11 -1.49 5.84 34.37
CA ARG A 11 -2.13 5.28 35.58
C ARG A 11 -3.65 5.34 35.50
N GLN A 12 -4.21 6.42 34.96
CA GLN A 12 -5.66 6.53 34.76
C GLN A 12 -6.19 5.47 33.79
N LEU A 13 -5.49 5.23 32.67
CA LEU A 13 -5.86 4.19 31.70
C LEU A 13 -5.83 2.78 32.29
N GLY A 14 -4.94 2.51 33.25
CA GLY A 14 -4.88 1.22 33.96
C GLY A 14 -5.94 1.05 35.06
N GLY A 15 -6.70 2.10 35.38
CA GLY A 15 -7.76 2.06 36.38
C GLY A 15 -9.12 1.65 35.82
N GLN A 16 -10.08 1.40 36.71
CA GLN A 16 -11.48 1.24 36.34
C GLN A 16 -12.12 2.63 36.17
N LEU A 17 -12.39 3.00 34.92
CA LEU A 17 -13.02 4.28 34.57
C LEU A 17 -14.40 4.04 33.97
N ALA A 18 -15.36 4.89 34.33
CA ALA A 18 -16.63 4.93 33.62
C ALA A 18 -16.40 5.40 32.17
N ARG A 19 -17.23 4.94 31.22
CA ARG A 19 -17.06 5.24 29.77
C ARG A 19 -16.79 6.74 29.46
N PRO A 20 -17.50 7.72 30.02
CA PRO A 20 -17.21 9.14 29.73
C PRO A 20 -15.82 9.59 30.20
N GLN A 21 -15.37 9.08 31.35
CA GLN A 21 -14.05 9.38 31.90
C GLN A 21 -12.96 8.71 31.06
N LEU A 22 -13.16 7.44 30.70
CA LEU A 22 -12.25 6.69 29.83
C LEU A 22 -12.07 7.40 28.48
N LEU A 23 -13.16 7.81 27.83
CA LEU A 23 -13.10 8.54 26.57
C LEU A 23 -12.37 9.88 26.72
N SER A 24 -12.60 10.61 27.82
CA SER A 24 -11.89 11.86 28.10
C SER A 24 -10.37 11.64 28.17
N VAL A 25 -9.93 10.62 28.93
CA VAL A 25 -8.51 10.27 29.06
C VAL A 25 -7.92 9.83 27.72
N LEU A 26 -8.62 8.97 26.96
CA LEU A 26 -8.18 8.54 25.63
C LEU A 26 -8.05 9.73 24.66
N VAL A 27 -8.99 10.66 24.68
CA VAL A 27 -8.93 11.88 23.86
C VAL A 27 -7.79 12.79 24.29
N GLU A 28 -7.52 12.92 25.60
CA GLU A 28 -6.37 13.64 26.14
C GLU A 28 -5.06 13.04 25.63
N VAL A 29 -4.90 11.71 25.73
CA VAL A 29 -3.73 10.99 25.21
C VAL A 29 -3.56 11.25 23.72
N ARG A 30 -4.63 11.09 22.93
CA ARG A 30 -4.59 11.28 21.48
C ARG A 30 -4.20 12.71 21.08
N LYS A 31 -4.77 13.73 21.74
CA LYS A 31 -4.61 15.13 21.32
C LYS A 31 -3.39 15.82 21.93
N ARG A 32 -2.99 15.46 23.16
CA ARG A 32 -1.97 16.19 23.92
C ARG A 32 -0.69 15.41 24.16
N VAL A 33 -0.77 14.09 24.26
CA VAL A 33 0.40 13.25 24.56
C VAL A 33 1.06 12.80 23.27
N ILE A 34 0.34 12.03 22.44
CA ILE A 34 0.93 11.37 21.28
C ILE A 34 0.99 12.25 20.02
N SER A 35 0.47 13.48 20.11
CA SER A 35 0.52 14.46 19.01
C SER A 35 1.94 15.02 18.78
N THR A 36 2.84 14.83 19.75
CA THR A 36 4.26 15.18 19.63
C THR A 36 5.12 13.92 19.69
N ARG A 37 6.26 13.95 19.00
CA ARG A 37 7.22 12.83 19.04
C ARG A 37 7.72 12.54 20.46
N PRO A 38 8.19 13.54 21.25
CA PRO A 38 8.64 13.29 22.62
C PRO A 38 7.54 12.73 23.52
N GLY A 39 6.31 13.24 23.41
CA GLY A 39 5.19 12.76 24.22
C GLY A 39 4.78 11.33 23.89
N LEU A 40 4.81 10.93 22.61
CA LEU A 40 4.59 9.55 22.20
C LEU A 40 5.69 8.62 22.71
N GLU A 41 6.96 9.00 22.57
CA GLU A 41 8.09 8.20 23.05
C GLU A 41 8.02 8.01 24.57
N GLU A 42 7.72 9.08 25.31
CA GLU A 42 7.51 9.03 26.75
C GLU A 42 6.31 8.17 27.15
N PHE A 43 5.19 8.25 26.41
CA PHE A 43 4.01 7.42 26.65
C PHE A 43 4.31 5.92 26.50
N VAL A 44 5.04 5.54 25.44
CA VAL A 44 5.48 4.16 25.24
C VAL A 44 6.45 3.74 26.35
N ARG A 45 7.43 4.60 26.69
CA ARG A 45 8.43 4.32 27.75
C ARG A 45 7.79 4.10 29.12
N GLN A 46 6.68 4.77 29.41
CA GLN A 46 5.93 4.64 30.66
C GLN A 46 4.93 3.46 30.65
N GLY A 47 4.96 2.59 29.63
CA GLY A 47 4.09 1.42 29.56
C GLY A 47 2.66 1.72 29.10
N GLY A 48 2.41 2.88 28.47
CA GLY A 48 1.07 3.30 28.07
C GLY A 48 0.36 2.38 27.07
N LEU A 49 1.09 1.50 26.37
CA LEU A 49 0.50 0.53 25.44
C LEU A 49 -0.17 -0.65 26.14
N THR A 50 0.26 -1.01 27.35
CA THR A 50 -0.29 -2.13 28.11
C THR A 50 -1.78 -1.95 28.40
N PRO A 51 -2.23 -0.86 29.07
CA PRO A 51 -3.66 -0.68 29.33
C PRO A 51 -4.49 -0.52 28.06
N LEU A 52 -3.94 0.07 26.99
CA LEU A 52 -4.64 0.13 25.69
C LEU A 52 -4.83 -1.24 25.07
N THR A 53 -3.86 -2.15 25.23
CA THR A 53 -3.96 -3.53 24.72
C THR A 53 -4.99 -4.32 25.52
N GLU A 54 -5.03 -4.15 26.85
CA GLU A 54 -6.06 -4.76 27.70
C GLU A 54 -7.47 -4.27 27.36
N LEU A 55 -7.64 -2.99 27.02
CA LEU A 55 -8.92 -2.46 26.54
C LEU A 55 -9.40 -3.16 25.26
N LEU A 56 -8.50 -3.51 24.33
CA LEU A 56 -8.85 -4.22 23.10
C LEU A 56 -9.29 -5.68 23.34
N LYS A 57 -8.86 -6.30 24.45
CA LYS A 57 -9.23 -7.68 24.80
C LYS A 57 -10.65 -7.79 25.37
N GLN A 58 -11.25 -6.67 25.75
CA GLN A 58 -12.59 -6.62 26.34
C GLN A 58 -13.60 -6.11 25.30
N PRO A 59 -14.88 -6.52 25.39
CA PRO A 59 -15.93 -5.88 24.62
C PRO A 59 -16.04 -4.39 24.96
N GLN A 60 -15.86 -3.53 23.96
CA GLN A 60 -15.96 -2.09 24.12
C GLN A 60 -16.95 -1.49 23.11
N PRO A 61 -17.56 -0.34 23.41
CA PRO A 61 -18.27 0.43 22.41
C PRO A 61 -17.34 0.90 21.28
N ALA A 62 -17.90 1.06 20.07
CA ALA A 62 -17.13 1.40 18.87
C ALA A 62 -16.30 2.70 19.01
N ASP A 63 -16.80 3.71 19.72
CA ASP A 63 -16.06 4.96 19.98
C ASP A 63 -14.80 4.75 20.83
N VAL A 64 -14.86 3.87 21.84
CA VAL A 64 -13.71 3.48 22.66
C VAL A 64 -12.69 2.73 21.80
N PHE A 65 -13.12 1.76 20.98
CA PHE A 65 -12.22 1.09 20.04
C PHE A 65 -11.59 2.06 19.05
N ASN A 66 -12.37 2.98 18.49
CA ASN A 66 -11.91 3.96 17.52
C ASN A 66 -10.81 4.87 18.08
N VAL A 67 -10.98 5.42 19.28
CA VAL A 67 -9.94 6.26 19.89
C VAL A 67 -8.73 5.42 20.31
N THR A 68 -8.94 4.23 20.86
CA THR A 68 -7.86 3.31 21.28
C THR A 68 -6.99 2.89 20.10
N LEU A 69 -7.58 2.37 19.02
CA LEU A 69 -6.87 1.99 17.79
C LEU A 69 -6.26 3.21 17.07
N SER A 70 -6.84 4.40 17.22
CA SER A 70 -6.23 5.63 16.72
C SER A 70 -4.90 5.92 17.42
N ILE A 71 -4.86 5.80 18.75
CA ILE A 71 -3.64 5.94 19.56
C ILE A 71 -2.63 4.86 19.21
N LEU A 72 -3.05 3.59 19.22
CA LEU A 72 -2.19 2.45 18.92
C LEU A 72 -1.62 2.52 17.51
N GLY A 73 -2.41 2.93 16.51
CA GLY A 73 -1.92 3.13 15.16
C GLY A 73 -0.80 4.17 15.07
N ASN A 74 -0.85 5.25 15.87
CA ASN A 74 0.23 6.22 15.93
C ASN A 74 1.47 5.67 16.65
N CYS A 75 1.29 4.94 17.75
CA CYS A 75 2.39 4.33 18.50
C CYS A 75 3.12 3.26 17.66
N THR A 76 2.37 2.40 16.97
CA THR A 76 2.90 1.29 16.13
C THR A 76 3.51 1.77 14.81
N ALA A 77 3.35 3.05 14.44
CA ALA A 77 4.09 3.62 13.32
C ALA A 77 5.62 3.60 13.55
N ARG A 78 6.07 3.47 14.80
CA ARG A 78 7.50 3.41 15.18
C ARG A 78 7.89 2.03 15.70
N SER A 79 9.13 1.61 15.45
CA SER A 79 9.63 0.27 15.80
C SER A 79 9.48 -0.07 17.29
N ALA A 80 9.89 0.83 18.19
CA ALA A 80 9.73 0.62 19.64
C ALA A 80 8.28 0.38 20.06
N GLY A 81 7.33 1.15 19.48
CA GLY A 81 5.91 0.97 19.74
C GLY A 81 5.37 -0.36 19.20
N ARG A 82 5.84 -0.84 18.05
CA ARG A 82 5.48 -2.16 17.51
C ARG A 82 5.93 -3.29 18.42
N GLN A 83 7.20 -3.28 18.82
CA GLN A 83 7.77 -4.33 19.66
C GLN A 83 7.04 -4.42 21.00
N HIS A 84 6.86 -3.28 21.68
CA HIS A 84 6.16 -3.25 22.96
C HIS A 84 4.68 -3.64 22.83
N PHE A 85 3.99 -3.24 21.75
CA PHE A 85 2.61 -3.64 21.52
C PHE A 85 2.47 -5.16 21.31
N VAL A 86 3.37 -5.76 20.52
CA VAL A 86 3.36 -7.21 20.27
C VAL A 86 3.71 -8.01 21.52
N GLN A 87 4.68 -7.55 22.32
CA GLN A 87 5.05 -8.19 23.59
C GLN A 87 3.87 -8.37 24.57
N HIS A 88 2.82 -7.56 24.43
CA HIS A 88 1.62 -7.61 25.27
C HIS A 88 0.43 -8.31 24.59
N GLY A 89 0.66 -9.06 23.51
CA GLY A 89 -0.38 -9.78 22.76
C GLY A 89 -1.21 -8.89 21.85
N GLY A 90 -0.66 -7.76 21.39
CA GLY A 90 -1.38 -6.76 20.61
C GLY A 90 -1.94 -7.25 19.26
N ILE A 91 -1.29 -8.22 18.60
CA ILE A 91 -1.80 -8.80 17.34
C ILE A 91 -3.14 -9.50 17.59
N HIS A 92 -3.14 -10.47 18.51
CA HIS A 92 -4.35 -11.22 18.88
C HIS A 92 -5.48 -10.28 19.34
N ALA A 93 -5.15 -9.26 20.13
CA ALA A 93 -6.12 -8.27 20.60
C ALA A 93 -6.78 -7.49 19.43
N VAL A 94 -6.02 -7.11 18.40
CA VAL A 94 -6.57 -6.42 17.22
C VAL A 94 -7.43 -7.36 16.37
N LEU A 95 -7.03 -8.62 16.20
CA LEU A 95 -7.82 -9.60 15.47
C LEU A 95 -9.15 -9.91 16.17
N ASN A 96 -9.14 -10.02 17.49
CA ASN A 96 -10.35 -10.17 18.29
C ASN A 96 -11.32 -8.98 18.06
N VAL A 97 -10.82 -7.75 18.00
CA VAL A 97 -11.66 -6.57 17.69
C VAL A 97 -12.29 -6.69 16.30
N LEU A 98 -11.54 -7.14 15.29
CA LEU A 98 -12.05 -7.35 13.93
C LEU A 98 -13.13 -8.44 13.85
N GLN A 99 -13.09 -9.43 14.75
CA GLN A 99 -14.12 -10.48 14.84
C GLN A 99 -15.36 -10.01 15.60
N LEU A 100 -15.21 -9.10 16.57
CA LEU A 100 -16.30 -8.68 17.45
C LEU A 100 -17.10 -7.49 16.92
N VAL A 101 -16.51 -6.64 16.07
CA VAL A 101 -17.09 -5.33 15.73
C VAL A 101 -17.29 -5.18 14.23
N ALA A 102 -18.55 -5.09 13.81
CA ALA A 102 -18.97 -4.79 12.45
C ALA A 102 -19.04 -3.26 12.20
N ASP A 103 -17.94 -2.55 12.45
CA ASP A 103 -17.82 -1.10 12.19
C ASP A 103 -16.64 -0.84 11.25
N ALA A 104 -16.91 -0.22 10.11
CA ALA A 104 -15.89 -0.04 9.06
C ALA A 104 -14.76 0.91 9.48
N GLU A 105 -15.03 1.87 10.38
CA GLU A 105 -14.03 2.82 10.88
C GLU A 105 -13.08 2.13 11.87
N VAL A 106 -13.64 1.28 12.75
CA VAL A 106 -12.89 0.40 13.65
C VAL A 106 -12.05 -0.57 12.83
N ALA A 107 -12.64 -1.23 11.84
CA ALA A 107 -11.94 -2.17 10.96
C ALA A 107 -10.77 -1.50 10.21
N ASN A 108 -10.97 -0.29 9.70
CA ASN A 108 -9.92 0.49 9.04
C ASN A 108 -8.76 0.81 10.00
N ARG A 109 -9.07 1.24 11.24
CA ARG A 109 -8.03 1.54 12.24
C ARG A 109 -7.30 0.30 12.75
N ALA A 110 -8.00 -0.82 12.89
CA ALA A 110 -7.43 -2.12 13.21
C ALA A 110 -6.47 -2.57 12.09
N CYS A 111 -6.93 -2.58 10.83
CA CYS A 111 -6.10 -2.92 9.67
C CYS A 111 -4.90 -1.96 9.53
N ARG A 112 -5.06 -0.67 9.85
CA ARG A 112 -3.94 0.30 9.85
C ARG A 112 -2.89 -0.05 10.89
N THR A 113 -3.32 -0.51 12.06
CA THR A 113 -2.43 -0.99 13.12
C THR A 113 -1.68 -2.24 12.65
N LEU A 114 -2.37 -3.22 12.07
CA LEU A 114 -1.75 -4.42 11.47
C LEU A 114 -0.77 -4.06 10.35
N ALA A 115 -1.13 -3.13 9.45
CA ALA A 115 -0.25 -2.64 8.40
C ALA A 115 1.01 -1.99 8.96
N ASN A 116 0.89 -1.27 10.08
CA ASN A 116 2.06 -0.73 10.76
C ASN A 116 2.94 -1.82 11.34
N LEU A 117 2.37 -2.85 11.96
CA LEU A 117 3.11 -4.03 12.43
C LEU A 117 3.84 -4.75 11.28
N ALA A 118 3.18 -4.90 10.12
CA ALA A 118 3.73 -5.53 8.92
C ALA A 118 4.90 -4.75 8.28
N GLN A 119 5.18 -3.51 8.70
CA GLN A 119 6.42 -2.82 8.31
C GLN A 119 7.67 -3.45 8.96
N GLU A 120 7.50 -4.25 10.02
CA GLU A 120 8.59 -4.98 10.66
C GLU A 120 8.63 -6.40 10.10
N PRO A 121 9.64 -6.77 9.29
CA PRO A 121 9.66 -8.07 8.62
C PRO A 121 9.57 -9.26 9.58
N ALA A 122 10.09 -9.11 10.81
CA ALA A 122 10.02 -10.14 11.84
C ALA A 122 8.58 -10.43 12.28
N LEU A 123 7.70 -9.41 12.30
CA LEU A 123 6.31 -9.53 12.74
C LEU A 123 5.38 -10.10 11.67
N CYS A 124 5.74 -10.01 10.39
CA CYS A 124 4.93 -10.57 9.30
C CYS A 124 4.69 -12.08 9.46
N ARG A 125 5.65 -12.83 10.03
CA ARG A 125 5.47 -14.26 10.30
C ARG A 125 4.38 -14.51 11.35
N THR A 126 4.41 -13.75 12.44
CA THR A 126 3.40 -13.84 13.52
C THR A 126 2.02 -13.45 13.02
N LEU A 127 1.91 -12.38 12.22
CA LEU A 127 0.64 -11.99 11.60
C LEU A 127 0.03 -13.12 10.78
N LEU A 128 0.84 -13.84 10.00
CA LEU A 128 0.34 -14.96 9.19
C LEU A 128 -0.02 -16.21 9.99
N GLN A 129 0.57 -16.42 11.17
CA GLN A 129 0.24 -17.57 12.02
C GLN A 129 -1.10 -17.41 12.73
N GLU A 130 -1.57 -16.18 12.92
CA GLU A 130 -2.80 -15.84 13.64
C GLU A 130 -4.02 -15.65 12.70
N ASP A 131 -4.07 -16.35 11.56
CA ASP A 131 -5.19 -16.27 10.59
C ASP A 131 -5.56 -14.85 10.11
N THR A 132 -4.62 -13.89 10.22
CA THR A 132 -4.83 -12.50 9.81
C THR A 132 -5.30 -12.40 8.36
N LEU A 133 -4.82 -13.29 7.48
CA LEU A 133 -5.19 -13.24 6.06
C LEU A 133 -6.67 -13.54 5.84
N ASP A 134 -7.18 -14.61 6.44
CA ASP A 134 -8.54 -15.08 6.20
C ASP A 134 -9.54 -14.06 6.78
N LEU A 135 -9.23 -13.50 7.95
CA LEU A 135 -10.04 -12.45 8.56
C LEU A 135 -10.01 -11.14 7.74
N VAL A 136 -8.83 -10.70 7.28
CA VAL A 136 -8.74 -9.48 6.45
C VAL A 136 -9.42 -9.70 5.09
N GLN A 137 -9.33 -10.91 4.52
CA GLN A 137 -10.03 -11.26 3.29
C GLN A 137 -11.55 -11.22 3.47
N SER A 138 -12.08 -11.70 4.60
CA SER A 138 -13.53 -11.65 4.85
C SER A 138 -14.06 -10.21 4.96
N LEU A 139 -13.24 -9.26 5.44
CA LEU A 139 -13.60 -7.83 5.46
C LEU A 139 -13.73 -7.22 4.06
N MET A 140 -13.11 -7.86 3.06
CA MET A 140 -13.06 -7.39 1.68
C MET A 140 -14.05 -8.10 0.76
N ALA A 141 -14.88 -9.00 1.33
CA ALA A 141 -15.90 -9.72 0.58
C ALA A 141 -16.89 -8.72 -0.04
N VAL A 142 -16.97 -8.72 -1.38
CA VAL A 142 -17.78 -7.77 -2.16
C VAL A 142 -19.29 -8.04 -1.99
N ASP A 143 -19.64 -9.28 -1.61
CA ASP A 143 -21.03 -9.71 -1.47
C ASP A 143 -21.68 -9.29 -0.14
N GLN A 144 -20.95 -8.62 0.75
CA GLN A 144 -21.49 -8.12 2.02
C GLN A 144 -21.95 -6.66 1.86
N PRO A 145 -23.26 -6.36 1.95
CA PRO A 145 -23.75 -4.98 1.98
C PRO A 145 -23.65 -4.38 3.40
N PRO A 146 -23.20 -3.12 3.56
CA PRO A 146 -22.62 -2.26 2.53
C PRO A 146 -21.20 -2.71 2.13
N PRO A 147 -20.78 -2.48 0.87
CA PRO A 147 -19.44 -2.82 0.44
C PRO A 147 -18.38 -2.06 1.27
N PRO A 148 -17.16 -2.59 1.38
CA PRO A 148 -16.12 -1.97 2.18
C PRO A 148 -15.80 -0.56 1.65
N PRO A 149 -15.65 0.45 2.53
CA PRO A 149 -15.32 1.81 2.11
C PRO A 149 -13.90 1.89 1.54
N ASP A 150 -13.67 2.86 0.67
CA ASP A 150 -12.41 2.99 -0.06
C ASP A 150 -11.19 3.24 0.86
N GLU A 151 -11.38 3.88 2.02
CA GLU A 151 -10.33 4.04 3.02
C GLU A 151 -9.89 2.69 3.61
N LEU A 152 -10.85 1.80 3.90
CA LEU A 152 -10.55 0.45 4.37
C LEU A 152 -9.82 -0.34 3.29
N LYS A 153 -10.32 -0.30 2.04
CA LYS A 153 -9.65 -0.96 0.90
C LYS A 153 -8.20 -0.50 0.76
N THR A 154 -7.97 0.81 0.78
CA THR A 154 -6.62 1.41 0.68
C THR A 154 -5.70 0.87 1.78
N THR A 155 -6.19 0.82 3.02
CA THR A 155 -5.41 0.29 4.16
C THR A 155 -5.12 -1.20 4.02
N VAL A 156 -6.09 -2.00 3.58
CA VAL A 156 -5.94 -3.44 3.39
C VAL A 156 -4.97 -3.76 2.23
N PHE A 157 -5.05 -3.03 1.12
CA PHE A 157 -4.12 -3.20 -0.01
C PHE A 157 -2.68 -2.94 0.42
N ARG A 158 -2.45 -1.88 1.21
CA ARG A 158 -1.15 -1.61 1.83
C ARG A 158 -0.71 -2.76 2.74
N LEU A 159 -1.59 -3.30 3.58
CA LEU A 159 -1.27 -4.44 4.46
C LEU A 159 -0.86 -5.66 3.65
N TRP A 160 -1.64 -6.06 2.65
CA TRP A 160 -1.31 -7.19 1.77
C TRP A 160 0.00 -6.98 1.05
N ARG A 161 0.27 -5.78 0.53
CA ARG A 161 1.55 -5.45 -0.10
C ARG A 161 2.73 -5.61 0.86
N LEU A 162 2.60 -5.17 2.12
CA LEU A 162 3.66 -5.33 3.14
C LEU A 162 3.87 -6.80 3.53
N LEU A 163 2.80 -7.59 3.62
CA LEU A 163 2.90 -9.01 3.91
C LEU A 163 3.52 -9.80 2.75
N ALA A 164 3.26 -9.39 1.50
CA ALA A 164 3.73 -10.03 0.27
C ALA A 164 5.22 -9.81 -0.06
N ASP A 165 5.96 -9.08 0.77
CA ASP A 165 7.38 -8.83 0.56
C ASP A 165 8.22 -10.13 0.53
N ARG A 166 7.75 -11.19 1.22
CA ARG A 166 8.35 -12.54 1.17
C ARG A 166 7.58 -13.49 0.25
N ASP A 167 8.29 -14.29 -0.53
CA ASP A 167 7.69 -15.21 -1.53
C ASP A 167 6.72 -16.24 -0.93
N SER A 168 7.00 -16.76 0.27
CA SER A 168 6.09 -17.69 0.94
C SER A 168 4.77 -17.01 1.34
N HIS A 169 4.84 -15.74 1.75
CA HIS A 169 3.68 -14.96 2.15
C HIS A 169 2.88 -14.51 0.93
N ARG A 170 3.55 -14.04 -0.12
CA ARG A 170 2.96 -13.69 -1.41
C ARG A 170 2.14 -14.83 -1.99
N ARG A 171 2.71 -16.05 -2.01
CA ARG A 171 1.99 -17.25 -2.48
C ARG A 171 0.75 -17.57 -1.65
N ARG A 172 0.77 -17.34 -0.34
CA ARG A 172 -0.41 -17.55 0.51
C ARG A 172 -1.50 -16.51 0.20
N LEU A 173 -1.14 -15.24 0.03
CA LEU A 173 -2.07 -14.18 -0.39
C LEU A 173 -2.67 -14.43 -1.78
N LEU A 174 -1.86 -14.85 -2.75
CA LEU A 174 -2.36 -15.18 -4.09
C LEU A 174 -3.41 -16.31 -4.05
N ARG A 175 -3.30 -17.27 -3.12
CA ARG A 175 -4.33 -18.33 -2.99
C ARG A 175 -5.68 -17.83 -2.45
N THR A 176 -5.74 -16.65 -1.84
CA THR A 176 -7.01 -16.07 -1.36
C THR A 176 -7.70 -15.21 -2.41
N GLU A 177 -7.15 -15.16 -3.64
CA GLU A 177 -7.65 -14.33 -4.74
C GLU A 177 -7.78 -12.84 -4.37
N CYS A 178 -6.94 -12.37 -3.44
CA CYS A 178 -7.02 -11.00 -2.93
C CYS A 178 -6.85 -9.94 -4.03
N LEU A 179 -6.13 -10.26 -5.11
CA LEU A 179 -5.86 -9.30 -6.19
C LEU A 179 -7.06 -9.07 -7.10
N VAL A 180 -8.10 -9.92 -7.07
CA VAL A 180 -9.35 -9.67 -7.80
C VAL A 180 -10.00 -8.38 -7.27
N THR A 181 -10.06 -8.24 -5.94
CA THR A 181 -10.57 -7.03 -5.28
C THR A 181 -9.67 -5.82 -5.54
N VAL A 182 -8.35 -6.01 -5.55
CA VAL A 182 -7.39 -4.93 -5.88
C VAL A 182 -7.56 -4.47 -7.33
N ALA A 183 -7.74 -5.40 -8.26
CA ALA A 183 -7.90 -5.15 -9.68
C ALA A 183 -9.20 -4.38 -9.97
N GLY A 184 -10.31 -4.76 -9.34
CA GLY A 184 -11.58 -4.05 -9.46
C GLY A 184 -11.51 -2.59 -8.99
N ALA A 185 -10.60 -2.28 -8.06
CA ALA A 185 -10.41 -0.91 -7.58
C ALA A 185 -9.76 0.05 -8.59
N LEU A 186 -9.20 -0.46 -9.70
CA LEU A 186 -8.66 0.36 -10.78
C LEU A 186 -9.73 1.21 -11.47
N GLY A 187 -10.98 0.77 -11.46
CA GLY A 187 -12.13 1.51 -11.99
C GLY A 187 -12.71 2.56 -11.04
N SER A 188 -12.15 2.73 -9.83
CA SER A 188 -12.67 3.70 -8.86
C SER A 188 -12.39 5.15 -9.28
N GLN A 189 -13.31 6.06 -8.94
CA GLN A 189 -13.11 7.51 -9.05
C GLN A 189 -12.16 8.03 -7.96
N ASN A 190 -11.93 7.27 -6.89
CA ASN A 190 -11.00 7.63 -5.83
C ASN A 190 -9.55 7.40 -6.26
N ARG A 191 -8.86 8.47 -6.65
CA ARG A 191 -7.47 8.43 -7.12
C ARG A 191 -6.49 7.86 -6.10
N GLN A 192 -6.75 8.04 -4.81
CA GLN A 192 -5.90 7.49 -3.76
C GLN A 192 -6.03 5.96 -3.69
N LEU A 193 -7.25 5.44 -3.83
CA LEU A 193 -7.49 4.01 -3.91
C LEU A 193 -6.85 3.41 -5.18
N VAL A 194 -7.02 4.06 -6.34
CA VAL A 194 -6.39 3.64 -7.61
C VAL A 194 -4.86 3.60 -7.47
N ARG A 195 -4.27 4.63 -6.83
CA ARG A 195 -2.83 4.68 -6.57
C ARG A 195 -2.36 3.47 -5.77
N GLU A 196 -3.03 3.15 -4.67
CA GLU A 196 -2.63 2.01 -3.83
C GLU A 196 -2.91 0.68 -4.52
N ALA A 197 -3.97 0.58 -5.33
CA ALA A 197 -4.24 -0.59 -6.15
C ALA A 197 -3.11 -0.85 -7.15
N LEU A 198 -2.69 0.17 -7.92
CA LEU A 198 -1.56 0.08 -8.84
C LEU A 198 -0.26 -0.32 -8.13
N ARG A 199 0.04 0.28 -6.97
CA ARG A 199 1.24 -0.06 -6.17
C ARG A 199 1.21 -1.51 -5.70
N THR A 200 0.03 -2.00 -5.31
CA THR A 200 -0.16 -3.37 -4.83
C THR A 200 -0.01 -4.36 -5.98
N LEU A 201 -0.72 -4.16 -7.09
CA LEU A 201 -0.61 -5.00 -8.29
C LEU A 201 0.82 -5.02 -8.84
N ALA A 202 1.49 -3.87 -8.92
CA ALA A 202 2.89 -3.80 -9.39
C ALA A 202 3.84 -4.56 -8.47
N HIS A 203 3.66 -4.48 -7.14
CA HIS A 203 4.48 -5.22 -6.18
C HIS A 203 4.31 -6.74 -6.34
N PHE A 204 3.08 -7.23 -6.53
CA PHE A 204 2.85 -8.64 -6.79
C PHE A 204 3.36 -9.06 -8.17
N ALA A 205 3.12 -8.26 -9.22
CA ALA A 205 3.55 -8.56 -10.57
C ALA A 205 5.08 -8.68 -10.69
N ALA A 206 5.84 -7.87 -9.94
CA ALA A 206 7.30 -7.94 -9.92
C ALA A 206 7.87 -9.31 -9.49
N GLY A 207 7.09 -10.12 -8.74
CA GLY A 207 7.51 -11.45 -8.30
C GLY A 207 6.54 -12.59 -8.66
N ALA A 208 5.43 -12.29 -9.35
CA ALA A 208 4.37 -13.24 -9.69
C ALA A 208 3.44 -12.64 -10.79
N ALA A 209 4.03 -12.21 -11.91
CA ALA A 209 3.29 -11.53 -12.99
C ALA A 209 2.17 -12.39 -13.58
N ARG A 210 2.44 -13.69 -13.79
CA ARG A 210 1.45 -14.64 -14.33
C ARG A 210 0.22 -14.74 -13.44
N GLU A 211 0.39 -14.98 -12.15
CA GLU A 211 -0.70 -15.10 -11.17
C GLU A 211 -1.42 -13.77 -10.96
N THR A 212 -0.67 -12.66 -10.92
CA THR A 212 -1.24 -11.30 -10.83
C THR A 212 -2.15 -11.03 -12.01
N GLY A 213 -1.68 -11.25 -13.24
CA GLY A 213 -2.47 -11.06 -14.44
C GLY A 213 -3.66 -11.99 -14.53
N ALA A 214 -3.52 -13.26 -14.12
CA ALA A 214 -4.62 -14.21 -14.08
C ALA A 214 -5.76 -13.74 -13.15
N GLN A 215 -5.44 -13.24 -11.95
CA GLN A 215 -6.46 -12.68 -11.05
C GLN A 215 -7.05 -11.37 -11.56
N MET A 216 -6.24 -10.52 -12.19
CA MET A 216 -6.76 -9.30 -12.82
C MET A 216 -7.79 -9.61 -13.91
N GLN A 217 -7.59 -10.67 -14.70
CA GLN A 217 -8.56 -11.10 -15.72
C GLN A 217 -9.89 -11.59 -15.16
N GLN A 218 -9.96 -11.96 -13.88
CA GLN A 218 -11.23 -12.31 -13.22
C GLN A 218 -12.12 -11.09 -12.97
N SER A 219 -11.54 -9.88 -12.95
CA SER A 219 -12.28 -8.62 -12.88
C SER A 219 -12.45 -8.05 -14.29
N ALA A 220 -13.69 -8.07 -14.81
CA ALA A 220 -14.00 -7.67 -16.18
C ALA A 220 -13.45 -6.27 -16.56
N GLU A 221 -13.50 -5.33 -15.62
CA GLU A 221 -13.09 -3.94 -15.83
C GLU A 221 -11.61 -3.66 -15.54
N ALA A 222 -10.85 -4.62 -14.99
CA ALA A 222 -9.49 -4.34 -14.52
C ALA A 222 -8.51 -4.05 -15.65
N MET A 223 -8.46 -4.90 -16.69
CA MET A 223 -7.56 -4.68 -17.83
C MET A 223 -7.96 -3.45 -18.65
N PRO A 224 -9.25 -3.23 -18.99
CA PRO A 224 -9.68 -1.97 -19.61
C PRO A 224 -9.35 -0.73 -18.78
N SER A 225 -9.60 -0.75 -17.46
CA SER A 225 -9.28 0.37 -16.57
C SER A 225 -7.78 0.65 -16.51
N LEU A 226 -6.94 -0.39 -16.48
CA LEU A 226 -5.49 -0.24 -16.53
C LEU A 226 -5.04 0.51 -17.79
N LEU A 227 -5.56 0.17 -18.96
CA LEU A 227 -5.17 0.82 -20.21
C LEU A 227 -5.74 2.23 -20.33
N ARG A 228 -6.96 2.49 -19.85
CA ARG A 228 -7.50 3.85 -19.74
C ARG A 228 -6.63 4.73 -18.84
N LEU A 229 -6.08 4.17 -17.76
CA LEU A 229 -5.12 4.88 -16.91
C LEU A 229 -3.79 5.14 -17.63
N CYS A 230 -3.35 4.25 -18.52
CA CYS A 230 -2.13 4.44 -19.33
C CYS A 230 -2.27 5.59 -20.33
N GLY A 231 -3.41 5.66 -21.03
CA GLY A 231 -3.70 6.66 -22.06
C GLY A 231 -4.84 7.55 -21.64
N SER A 232 -4.60 8.50 -20.72
CA SER A 232 -5.57 9.55 -20.37
C SER A 232 -5.97 10.31 -21.65
N GLU A 233 -7.08 9.83 -22.22
CA GLU A 233 -7.66 10.00 -23.56
C GLU A 233 -6.90 10.90 -24.56
N CYS A 234 -6.38 10.25 -25.61
CA CYS A 234 -6.40 10.85 -26.94
C CYS A 234 -7.86 11.01 -27.36
N ASP A 235 -8.48 12.12 -26.96
CA ASP A 235 -9.59 12.70 -27.71
C ASP A 235 -9.04 13.07 -29.09
N SER A 236 -8.96 12.10 -30.00
CA SER A 236 -8.99 12.42 -31.42
C SER A 236 -10.35 13.04 -31.67
N GLY A 237 -10.35 14.37 -31.79
CA GLY A 237 -11.53 15.14 -32.20
C GLY A 237 -12.14 14.51 -33.44
N SER A 238 -13.19 13.72 -33.25
CA SER A 238 -14.12 13.38 -34.31
C SER A 238 -15.20 14.44 -34.30
N SER A 239 -14.85 15.61 -34.82
CA SER A 239 -15.84 16.48 -35.46
C SER A 239 -16.31 15.78 -36.73
N SER A 240 -17.25 14.83 -36.60
CA SER A 240 -18.05 14.41 -37.75
C SER A 240 -19.15 15.44 -37.95
N SER A 241 -18.83 16.39 -38.82
CA SER A 241 -19.76 17.20 -39.57
C SER A 241 -20.75 16.31 -40.33
N GLU A 242 -22.03 16.37 -39.97
CA GLU A 242 -23.11 16.09 -40.90
C GLU A 242 -24.11 17.25 -40.88
N THR A 243 -23.91 18.15 -41.84
CA THR A 243 -24.95 19.05 -42.34
C THR A 243 -25.94 18.26 -43.19
N SER A 244 -27.24 18.35 -42.86
CA SER A 244 -28.35 18.74 -43.75
C SER A 244 -29.60 17.87 -43.63
N GLY A 245 -30.76 18.50 -43.34
CA GLY A 245 -32.09 17.91 -43.58
C GLY A 245 -33.14 18.38 -42.59
N GLY A 246 -33.90 19.42 -42.91
CA GLY A 246 -34.82 20.10 -42.00
C GLY A 246 -36.10 19.36 -41.61
N GLY A 247 -36.79 19.93 -40.63
CA GLY A 247 -38.16 19.55 -40.25
C GLY A 247 -38.55 20.09 -38.87
N ARG A 248 -39.29 21.20 -38.85
CA ARG A 248 -40.02 21.71 -37.67
C ARG A 248 -41.02 20.66 -37.17
N THR A 249 -41.05 20.41 -35.86
CA THR A 249 -42.27 20.44 -35.01
C THR A 249 -41.90 20.44 -33.53
N GLU A 250 -42.57 21.31 -32.78
CA GLU A 250 -42.52 21.45 -31.33
C GLU A 250 -43.13 20.21 -30.64
N SER A 251 -42.51 19.71 -29.58
CA SER A 251 -43.21 19.24 -28.36
C SER A 251 -42.20 18.98 -27.25
N GLY A 252 -42.46 19.56 -26.08
CA GLY A 252 -41.59 19.50 -24.90
C GLY A 252 -41.58 18.12 -24.25
N SER A 253 -40.38 17.68 -23.89
CA SER A 253 -40.14 16.83 -22.73
C SER A 253 -38.71 17.12 -22.24
N GLU A 254 -38.60 17.85 -21.13
CA GLU A 254 -37.34 18.03 -20.42
C GLU A 254 -36.95 16.68 -19.79
N SER A 255 -36.22 15.87 -20.55
CA SER A 255 -35.47 14.75 -20.02
C SER A 255 -34.23 15.32 -19.33
N ALA A 256 -34.11 15.07 -18.04
CA ALA A 256 -32.93 15.38 -17.24
C ALA A 256 -31.73 14.63 -17.83
N ALA A 257 -30.97 15.31 -18.69
CA ALA A 257 -29.70 14.81 -19.19
C ALA A 257 -28.76 14.62 -18.00
N ASP A 258 -28.18 13.42 -17.88
CA ASP A 258 -27.11 13.15 -16.92
C ASP A 258 -26.01 14.22 -17.07
N PRO A 259 -25.46 14.72 -15.95
CA PRO A 259 -24.33 15.64 -16.03
C PRO A 259 -23.19 14.94 -16.78
N PRO A 260 -22.49 15.65 -17.69
CA PRO A 260 -21.36 15.07 -18.41
C PRO A 260 -20.33 14.55 -17.40
N PRO A 261 -19.66 13.43 -17.70
CA PRO A 261 -18.63 12.89 -16.81
C PRO A 261 -17.59 13.97 -16.54
N PRO A 262 -17.08 14.07 -15.29
CA PRO A 262 -16.06 15.06 -14.97
C PRO A 262 -14.86 14.86 -15.89
N PRO A 263 -14.25 15.94 -16.42
CA PRO A 263 -13.11 15.82 -17.31
C PRO A 263 -11.99 15.05 -16.61
N PRO A 264 -11.31 14.11 -17.29
CA PRO A 264 -10.25 13.35 -16.67
C PRO A 264 -9.12 14.29 -16.23
N LEU A 265 -9.02 14.50 -14.92
CA LEU A 265 -7.86 15.13 -14.31
C LEU A 265 -6.64 14.25 -14.61
N ARG A 266 -5.76 14.74 -15.49
CA ARG A 266 -4.49 14.12 -15.87
C ARG A 266 -3.62 13.98 -14.62
N ASP A 267 -3.54 12.78 -14.06
CA ASP A 267 -2.56 12.43 -13.03
C ASP A 267 -1.41 11.67 -13.71
N PRO A 268 -0.32 12.37 -14.09
CA PRO A 268 0.77 11.76 -14.84
C PRO A 268 1.47 10.66 -14.03
N GLU A 269 1.47 10.73 -12.70
CA GLU A 269 2.07 9.70 -11.86
C GLU A 269 1.30 8.38 -11.95
N LEU A 270 -0.04 8.47 -12.01
CA LEU A 270 -0.90 7.29 -12.17
C LEU A 270 -0.76 6.70 -13.57
N ALA A 271 -0.64 7.53 -14.61
CA ALA A 271 -0.41 7.04 -15.96
C ALA A 271 0.93 6.29 -16.08
N VAL A 272 2.01 6.85 -15.54
CA VAL A 272 3.33 6.18 -15.51
C VAL A 272 3.27 4.87 -14.71
N SER A 273 2.57 4.86 -13.57
CA SER A 273 2.44 3.66 -12.73
C SER A 273 1.62 2.57 -13.44
N ALA A 274 0.52 2.93 -14.10
CA ALA A 274 -0.30 2.03 -14.89
C ALA A 274 0.49 1.44 -16.07
N PHE A 275 1.23 2.29 -16.78
CA PHE A 275 2.04 1.87 -17.92
C PHE A 275 3.15 0.89 -17.51
N ARG A 276 3.83 1.14 -16.38
CA ARG A 276 4.83 0.22 -15.83
C ARG A 276 4.24 -1.14 -15.44
N LEU A 277 3.04 -1.14 -14.85
CA LEU A 277 2.33 -2.38 -14.55
C LEU A 277 1.97 -3.13 -15.83
N ALA A 278 1.38 -2.46 -16.82
CA ALA A 278 1.03 -3.05 -18.10
C ALA A 278 2.26 -3.64 -18.83
N LEU A 279 3.39 -2.93 -18.81
CA LEU A 279 4.67 -3.43 -19.32
C LEU A 279 5.14 -4.69 -18.61
N THR A 280 5.05 -4.72 -17.28
CA THR A 280 5.44 -5.89 -16.47
C THR A 280 4.57 -7.09 -16.81
N LEU A 281 3.25 -6.90 -16.93
CA LEU A 281 2.32 -7.94 -17.32
C LEU A 281 2.54 -8.41 -18.76
N ALA A 282 2.90 -7.52 -19.69
CA ALA A 282 3.18 -7.88 -21.08
C ALA A 282 4.42 -8.80 -21.26
N GLN A 283 5.30 -8.88 -20.26
CA GLN A 283 6.40 -9.83 -20.28
C GLN A 283 5.88 -11.27 -20.27
N GLU A 284 4.73 -11.52 -19.62
CA GLU A 284 4.06 -12.82 -19.58
C GLU A 284 3.33 -13.12 -20.90
N SER A 285 3.76 -14.18 -21.59
CA SER A 285 3.23 -14.54 -22.91
C SER A 285 1.72 -14.80 -22.90
N SER A 286 1.16 -15.30 -21.80
CA SER A 286 -0.27 -15.56 -21.66
C SER A 286 -1.12 -14.29 -21.59
N LEU A 287 -0.54 -13.14 -21.23
CA LEU A 287 -1.27 -11.87 -21.08
C LEU A 287 -1.17 -10.96 -22.31
N ARG A 288 -0.19 -11.20 -23.20
CA ARG A 288 0.01 -10.41 -24.43
C ARG A 288 -1.21 -10.34 -25.34
N PRO A 289 -1.96 -11.44 -25.61
CA PRO A 289 -3.12 -11.36 -26.48
C PRO A 289 -4.20 -10.43 -25.93
N THR A 290 -4.49 -10.51 -24.63
CA THR A 290 -5.48 -9.64 -23.97
C THR A 290 -5.05 -8.17 -24.01
N LEU A 291 -3.80 -7.86 -23.66
CA LEU A 291 -3.29 -6.49 -23.71
C LEU A 291 -3.26 -5.94 -25.14
N GLY A 292 -2.91 -6.77 -26.12
CA GLY A 292 -2.92 -6.40 -27.54
C GLY A 292 -4.32 -6.09 -28.06
N GLN A 293 -5.32 -6.92 -27.74
CA GLN A 293 -6.72 -6.72 -28.10
C GLN A 293 -7.30 -5.43 -27.52
N LEU A 294 -6.87 -5.04 -26.33
CA LEU A 294 -7.31 -3.82 -25.66
C LEU A 294 -6.50 -2.57 -26.07
N GLY A 295 -5.60 -2.68 -27.06
CA GLY A 295 -4.91 -1.52 -27.64
C GLY A 295 -3.61 -1.12 -26.96
N PHE A 296 -3.00 -1.96 -26.11
CA PHE A 296 -1.75 -1.60 -25.43
C PHE A 296 -0.57 -1.34 -26.39
N LEU A 297 -0.54 -2.02 -27.55
CA LEU A 297 0.48 -1.78 -28.58
C LEU A 297 0.37 -0.38 -29.20
N GLN A 298 -0.84 0.13 -29.36
CA GLN A 298 -1.08 1.48 -29.85
C GLN A 298 -0.57 2.51 -28.82
N LEU A 299 -0.88 2.31 -27.54
CA LEU A 299 -0.38 3.17 -26.46
C LEU A 299 1.16 3.18 -26.36
N LEU A 300 1.80 2.03 -26.56
CA LEU A 300 3.26 1.93 -26.64
C LEU A 300 3.81 2.73 -27.82
N TRP A 301 3.19 2.58 -29.00
CA TRP A 301 3.59 3.30 -30.21
C TRP A 301 3.46 4.82 -30.03
N GLU A 302 2.31 5.28 -29.55
CA GLU A 302 2.03 6.70 -29.31
C GLU A 302 2.96 7.29 -28.26
N GLY A 303 3.24 6.56 -27.18
CA GLY A 303 4.18 7.01 -26.13
C GLY A 303 5.61 7.20 -26.65
N ILE A 304 6.11 6.26 -27.47
CA ILE A 304 7.46 6.33 -28.04
C ILE A 304 7.57 7.49 -29.05
N HIS A 305 6.61 7.61 -29.96
CA HIS A 305 6.66 8.62 -31.03
C HIS A 305 6.28 10.02 -30.56
N GLY A 306 5.37 10.13 -29.58
CA GLY A 306 5.01 11.40 -28.95
C GLY A 306 6.18 12.02 -28.19
N ALA A 307 6.98 11.19 -27.49
CA ALA A 307 8.20 11.65 -26.82
C ALA A 307 9.24 12.17 -27.84
N ALA A 308 9.49 11.42 -28.91
CA ALA A 308 10.42 11.82 -29.96
C ALA A 308 10.03 13.15 -30.65
N ALA A 309 8.73 13.39 -30.85
CA ALA A 309 8.23 14.63 -31.44
C ALA A 309 8.37 15.83 -30.48
N ALA A 310 8.18 15.63 -29.17
CA ALA A 310 8.35 16.67 -28.17
C ALA A 310 9.82 17.11 -28.02
N ASP A 311 10.75 16.15 -28.06
CA ASP A 311 12.19 16.43 -28.00
C ASP A 311 12.66 17.21 -29.24
N ALA A 312 12.18 16.83 -30.44
CA ALA A 312 12.49 17.55 -31.68
C ALA A 312 11.94 18.99 -31.70
N ALA A 313 10.79 19.24 -31.07
CA ALA A 313 10.22 20.59 -30.97
C ALA A 313 10.98 21.48 -29.96
N GLY A 314 11.49 20.90 -28.86
CA GLY A 314 12.31 21.60 -27.86
C GLY A 314 13.62 22.15 -28.42
N GLU A 315 14.28 21.40 -29.31
CA GLU A 315 15.54 21.79 -29.95
C GLU A 315 15.38 22.95 -30.96
N THR A 316 14.20 23.13 -31.56
CA THR A 316 13.96 24.25 -32.50
C THR A 316 13.76 25.61 -31.83
N SER A 317 13.63 25.67 -30.50
CA SER A 317 13.53 26.92 -29.73
C SER A 317 14.88 27.45 -29.20
N GLY A 318 15.97 26.69 -29.39
CA GLY A 318 17.34 27.03 -28.98
C GLY A 318 18.22 27.50 -30.13
N SER A 319 17.95 28.68 -30.69
CA SER A 319 18.86 29.40 -31.60
C SER A 319 18.57 30.89 -31.40
N ARG A 320 19.51 31.82 -31.19
CA ARG A 320 20.95 31.89 -31.41
C ARG A 320 21.39 33.19 -30.72
N SER A 321 22.35 33.15 -29.81
CA SER A 321 23.26 34.28 -29.57
C SER A 321 24.67 33.74 -29.52
N GLY A 322 25.21 33.44 -30.70
CA GLY A 322 26.61 33.11 -30.87
C GLY A 322 27.44 34.38 -30.83
N SER A 323 28.31 34.49 -29.83
CA SER A 323 29.56 35.23 -29.94
C SER A 323 30.69 34.21 -29.96
N GLU A 324 31.30 34.07 -31.13
CA GLU A 324 32.51 33.30 -31.36
C GLU A 324 33.68 33.95 -30.60
N GLU A 325 34.34 33.19 -29.73
CA GLU A 325 35.76 33.42 -29.39
C GLU A 325 36.54 32.12 -29.56
N THR A 326 37.67 32.27 -30.23
CA THR A 326 38.56 31.24 -30.77
C THR A 326 39.44 30.62 -29.68
N PRO A 327 39.79 29.32 -29.77
CA PRO A 327 40.66 28.67 -28.80
C PRO A 327 42.14 28.80 -29.20
N THR A 328 42.97 29.24 -28.27
CA THR A 328 44.44 29.14 -28.38
C THR A 328 44.93 27.92 -27.62
N HIS A 329 45.67 27.07 -28.34
CA HIS A 329 46.45 25.95 -27.82
C HIS A 329 47.70 26.46 -27.06
N HIS A 330 48.00 25.86 -25.91
CA HIS A 330 49.37 25.44 -25.57
C HIS A 330 49.35 24.31 -24.51
N PRO A 331 50.28 23.34 -24.55
CA PRO A 331 50.30 22.16 -23.70
C PRO A 331 51.32 22.30 -22.55
N GLU A 332 51.10 21.64 -21.41
CA GLU A 332 52.19 21.20 -20.54
C GLU A 332 51.78 20.08 -19.57
N ALA A 333 52.65 19.06 -19.50
CA ALA A 333 53.11 18.26 -18.36
C ALA A 333 52.17 18.14 -17.13
N GLY A 334 51.80 16.95 -16.64
CA GLY A 334 52.66 15.82 -16.27
C GLY A 334 52.52 15.58 -14.76
N ASN A 335 51.95 14.44 -14.35
CA ASN A 335 52.35 13.66 -13.17
C ASN A 335 51.34 12.55 -12.87
N THR A 336 51.83 11.32 -13.01
CA THR A 336 51.44 10.15 -12.21
C THR A 336 51.83 10.39 -10.73
N PRO A 337 51.25 9.61 -9.81
CA PRO A 337 52.06 8.51 -9.30
C PRO A 337 51.29 7.19 -9.12
N GLU A 338 52.04 6.12 -9.39
CA GLU A 338 51.76 4.76 -8.94
C GLU A 338 51.75 4.66 -7.41
N GLY A 339 50.91 3.76 -6.89
CA GLY A 339 50.84 3.40 -5.47
C GLY A 339 50.27 2.01 -5.28
N ARG A 340 51.19 1.05 -5.19
CA ARG A 340 51.07 -0.41 -5.16
C ARG A 340 50.59 -0.96 -3.78
N LEU A 341 50.22 -2.25 -3.78
CA LEU A 341 50.10 -3.20 -2.64
C LEU A 341 48.74 -3.16 -1.90
N GLN A 342 48.09 -4.26 -1.50
CA GLN A 342 48.53 -5.63 -1.29
C GLN A 342 47.31 -6.58 -1.21
N THR A 343 47.50 -7.78 -1.73
CA THR A 343 46.71 -8.99 -1.51
C THR A 343 46.85 -9.50 -0.08
N THR A 344 45.76 -10.02 0.50
CA THR A 344 45.82 -11.12 1.49
C THR A 344 44.62 -12.04 1.30
N GLU A 345 44.88 -13.20 0.69
CA GLU A 345 44.19 -14.46 0.99
C GLU A 345 44.70 -15.01 2.33
N GLU A 346 43.82 -15.62 3.12
CA GLU A 346 43.98 -16.86 3.93
C GLU A 346 42.84 -16.92 4.97
N SER A 347 41.95 -17.92 4.92
CA SER A 347 42.07 -19.26 5.55
C SER A 347 42.03 -19.11 7.10
N GLU A 348 41.12 -19.69 7.90
CA GLU A 348 40.73 -21.08 8.09
C GLU A 348 39.54 -21.08 9.11
N LYS A 349 38.47 -21.87 8.91
CA LYS A 349 38.31 -23.23 9.46
C LYS A 349 38.34 -23.29 11.00
N LYS A 350 37.17 -23.41 11.64
CA LYS A 350 37.01 -24.24 12.85
C LYS A 350 35.60 -24.82 12.92
N ARG A 351 35.53 -26.13 12.64
CA ARG A 351 34.43 -27.04 12.92
C ARG A 351 34.30 -27.21 14.44
N GLY A 352 33.08 -27.09 14.97
CA GLY A 352 32.71 -27.60 16.29
C GLY A 352 32.00 -28.97 16.15
N PRO A 353 32.16 -29.90 17.11
CA PRO A 353 31.76 -31.30 16.95
C PRO A 353 30.28 -31.56 17.28
N PRO A 354 29.70 -32.68 16.79
CA PRO A 354 28.36 -33.12 17.15
C PRO A 354 28.39 -33.90 18.47
N GLY A 355 27.59 -33.48 19.44
CA GLY A 355 27.30 -34.23 20.66
C GLY A 355 26.27 -35.32 20.39
N ALA A 356 26.61 -36.54 20.79
CA ALA A 356 25.87 -37.78 20.62
C ALA A 356 24.57 -37.85 21.45
N PRO A 357 23.65 -38.76 21.10
CA PRO A 357 22.44 -39.06 21.86
C PRO A 357 22.70 -40.18 22.88
N ASP A 358 22.08 -40.13 24.06
CA ASP A 358 21.70 -41.36 24.75
C ASP A 358 20.72 -41.14 25.91
N SER A 359 20.06 -42.24 26.27
CA SER A 359 19.21 -42.55 27.42
C SER A 359 17.69 -42.44 27.21
N GLY A 360 17.10 -43.60 26.90
CA GLY A 360 15.69 -43.88 27.08
C GLY A 360 15.34 -44.30 28.50
N SER A 361 14.03 -44.40 28.76
CA SER A 361 13.35 -45.27 29.73
C SER A 361 11.84 -45.03 29.50
N GLY A 362 11.06 -46.02 29.06
CA GLY A 362 10.32 -46.97 29.90
C GLY A 362 8.81 -46.62 29.81
N ALA A 363 7.96 -47.40 29.14
CA ALA A 363 7.24 -48.61 29.61
C ALA A 363 5.98 -48.31 30.47
N GLY A 364 4.86 -48.97 30.11
CA GLY A 364 3.58 -49.06 30.86
C GLY A 364 2.43 -48.36 30.11
N ALA A 365 1.48 -49.01 29.40
CA ALA A 365 0.54 -50.06 29.81
C ALA A 365 -0.38 -49.64 30.95
N GLU A 366 -1.54 -49.06 30.61
CA GLU A 366 -2.90 -49.44 31.03
C GLU A 366 -3.94 -48.77 30.12
#